data_AF-A0A7C0UEF3-F1
#
_entry.id   AF-A0A7C0UEF3-F1
#
_cell.length_a   1.000
_cell.length_b   1.000
_cell.length_c   1.000
_cell.angle_alpha   90.00
_cell.angle_beta   90.00
_cell.angle_gamma   90.00
#
_symmetry.space_group_name_H-M   'P 1'
#
loop_
_entity.id
_entity.type
_entity.pdbx_description
1 polymer ?
#
loop_
_entity_poly.entity_id
_entity_poly.type
_entity_poly.pdbx_seq_one_letter_code
_entity_poly.pdbx_strand_id
1 'polypeptide(L)' 'MYAEVQIIEGGKLVRTQKMKLKMVKEFGNDVIVYENEDGRAVMYFKKKDEYILISVEMA' A
#
# COMPACT_ATOMS: atom_id res chain seq x y z
N MET A 1 9.61 7.05 3.90
CA MET A 1 8.86 7.20 5.18
C MET A 1 8.56 5.82 5.75
N TYR A 2 8.10 5.70 7.00
CA TYR A 2 7.55 4.45 7.52
C TYR A 2 6.05 4.62 7.74
N ALA A 3 5.25 3.62 7.37
CA ALA A 3 3.80 3.61 7.59
C ALA A 3 3.32 2.20 7.92
N GLU A 4 2.20 2.08 8.63
CA GLU A 4 1.49 0.83 8.81
C GLU A 4 0.67 0.52 7.55
N VAL A 5 0.97 -0.62 6.92
CA VAL A 5 0.39 -1.05 5.65
C VAL A 5 -0.49 -2.27 5.87
N GLN A 6 -1.74 -2.17 5.45
CA GLN A 6 -2.70 -3.27 5.37
C GLN A 6 -2.35 -4.16 4.17
N ILE A 7 -2.07 -5.44 4.43
CA ILE A 7 -1.86 -6.44 3.38
C ILE A 7 -3.20 -7.13 3.14
N ILE A 8 -3.71 -6.99 1.92
CA ILE A 8 -4.98 -7.59 1.48
C ILE A 8 -4.66 -8.70 0.48
N GLU A 9 -5.21 -9.90 0.74
CA GLU A 9 -5.12 -11.07 -0.13
C GLU A 9 -6.54 -11.62 -0.36
N GLY A 10 -6.90 -11.89 -1.61
CA GLY A 10 -8.25 -12.38 -1.95
C GLY A 10 -9.39 -11.48 -1.46
N GLY A 11 -9.14 -10.16 -1.31
CA GLY A 11 -10.11 -9.19 -0.80
C GLY A 11 -10.29 -9.17 0.72
N LYS A 12 -9.48 -9.91 1.49
CA LYS A 12 -9.51 -9.92 2.96
C LYS A 12 -8.22 -9.33 3.53
N LEU A 13 -8.33 -8.56 4.62
CA LEU A 13 -7.17 -8.12 5.40
C LEU A 13 -6.52 -9.35 6.04
N VAL A 14 -5.26 -9.63 5.70
CA VAL A 14 -4.51 -10.75 6.26
C VAL A 14 -3.70 -10.29 7.46
N ARG A 15 -3.00 -9.16 7.33
CA ARG A 15 -2.17 -8.59 8.38
C ARG A 15 -1.88 -7.11 8.11
N THR A 16 -1.43 -6.42 9.15
CA THR A 16 -0.88 -5.07 9.06
C THR A 16 0.60 -5.12 9.41
N GLN A 17 1.44 -4.43 8.63
CA GLN A 17 2.88 -4.42 8.86
C GLN A 17 3.45 -3.01 8.65
N LYS A 18 4.35 -2.59 9.54
CA LYS A 18 5.11 -1.36 9.35
C LYS A 18 6.12 -1.56 8.20
N MET A 19 6.01 -0.76 7.16
CA MET A 19 6.88 -0.82 5.99
C MET A 19 7.56 0.51 5.75
N LYS A 20 8.76 0.46 5.19
CA LYS A 20 9.39 1.64 4.61
C LYS A 20 8.85 1.84 3.21
N LEU A 21 8.37 3.05 2.94
CA LEU A 21 7.71 3.43 1.71
C LEU A 21 8.45 4.57 1.03
N LYS A 22 8.63 4.44 -0.29
CA LYS A 22 9.11 5.48 -1.19
C LYS A 22 7.96 5.95 -2.06
N MET A 23 7.68 7.25 -2.07
CA MET A 23 6.62 7.79 -2.93
C MET A 23 7.04 7.61 -4.39
N VAL A 24 6.13 7.08 -5.21
CA VAL A 24 6.35 6.87 -6.64
C VAL A 24 5.59 7.92 -7.43
N LYS A 25 4.29 8.05 -7.18
CA LYS A 25 3.42 8.94 -7.94
C LYS A 25 2.17 9.30 -7.18
N GLU A 26 1.69 10.52 -7.37
CA GLU A 26 0.39 10.97 -6.89
C GLU A 26 -0.61 10.99 -8.04
N PHE A 27 -1.80 10.42 -7.81
CA PHE A 27 -2.89 10.36 -8.77
C PHE A 27 -4.04 11.26 -8.30
N GLY A 28 -4.07 12.47 -8.85
CA GLY A 28 -5.02 13.50 -8.44
C GLY A 28 -4.88 13.84 -6.95
N ASN A 29 -5.97 14.25 -6.31
CA ASN A 29 -5.94 14.67 -4.91
C ASN A 29 -6.32 13.57 -3.91
N ASP A 30 -6.55 12.33 -4.37
CA ASP A 30 -7.18 11.28 -3.55
C ASP A 30 -6.26 10.08 -3.26
N VAL A 31 -5.36 9.72 -4.18
CA VAL A 31 -4.54 8.50 -4.07
C VAL A 31 -3.08 8.80 -4.33
N ILE A 32 -2.20 8.24 -3.48
CA ILE A 32 -0.75 8.26 -3.70
C ILE A 32 -0.26 6.81 -3.81
N VAL A 33 0.56 6.53 -4.81
CA VAL A 33 1.26 5.25 -4.95
C VAL A 33 2.66 5.38 -4.37
N TYR A 34 2.97 4.44 -3.50
CA TYR A 34 4.27 4.19 -2.92
C TYR A 34 4.81 2.84 -3.38
N GLU A 35 6.09 2.63 -3.17
CA GLU A 35 6.79 1.36 -3.34
C GLU A 35 7.46 1.00 -2.02
N ASN A 36 7.34 -0.27 -1.60
CA ASN A 36 8.03 -0.79 -0.42
C ASN A 36 9.45 -1.28 -0.76
N GLU A 37 10.19 -1.78 0.23
CA GLU A 37 11.57 -2.26 0.00
C GLU A 37 11.67 -3.53 -0.87
N ASP A 38 10.56 -4.26 -1.04
CA ASP A 38 10.47 -5.43 -1.91
C ASP A 38 10.08 -5.07 -3.37
N GLY A 39 9.99 -3.78 -3.70
CA GLY A 39 9.53 -3.32 -5.02
C GLY A 39 8.03 -3.49 -5.25
N ARG A 40 7.23 -3.73 -4.19
CA ARG A 40 5.78 -3.89 -4.27
C ARG A 40 5.08 -2.54 -4.13
N ALA A 41 4.03 -2.35 -4.94
CA ALA A 41 3.22 -1.15 -4.90
C ALA A 41 2.31 -1.10 -3.66
N VAL A 42 2.25 0.05 -3.01
CA VAL A 42 1.38 0.35 -1.88
C VAL A 42 0.55 1.58 -2.22
N MET A 43 -0.77 1.46 -2.16
CA MET A 43 -1.69 2.56 -2.41
C MET A 43 -2.05 3.24 -1.09
N TYR A 44 -1.93 4.55 -1.05
CA TYR A 44 -2.41 5.39 0.04
C TYR A 44 -3.69 6.10 -0.39
N PHE A 45 -4.78 5.86 0.33
CA PHE A 45 -6.07 6.51 0.11
C PHE A 45 -6.25 7.65 1.11
N LYS A 46 -5.99 8.89 0.69
CA LYS A 46 -6.02 10.09 1.56
C LYS A 46 -7.34 10.25 2.31
N LYS A 47 -8.46 9.96 1.65
CA LYS A 47 -9.80 10.09 2.26
C LYS A 47 -10.05 9.14 3.43
N LYS A 48 -9.36 7.99 3.44
CA LYS A 48 -9.49 6.97 4.48
C LYS A 48 -8.31 6.97 5.46
N ASP A 49 -7.23 7.64 5.07
CA ASP A 49 -5.94 7.59 5.75
C ASP A 49 -5.38 6.16 5.87
N GLU A 50 -5.50 5.38 4.79
CA GLU A 50 -5.13 3.97 4.76
C GLU A 50 -4.05 3.68 3.72
N TYR A 51 -3.05 2.89 4.11
CA TYR A 51 -2.04 2.31 3.22
C TYR A 51 -2.37 0.85 2.96
N ILE A 52 -2.51 0.48 1.68
CA ILE A 52 -2.97 -0.84 1.26
C ILE A 52 -1.99 -1.43 0.25
N LEU A 53 -1.50 -2.63 0.54
CA LEU A 53 -0.79 -3.49 -0.40
C LEU A 53 -1.74 -4.62 -0.80
N ILE A 54 -2.12 -4.68 -2.08
CA ILE A 54 -2.89 -5.79 -2.63
C ILE A 54 -1.88 -6.79 -3.17
N SER A 55 -1.72 -7.92 -2.48
CA SER A 55 -0.89 -9.02 -2.97
C SER A 55 -1.78 -9.95 -3.77
N VAL A 56 -1.56 -10.00 -5.08
CA VAL A 56 -2.12 -11.05 -5.92
C VAL A 56 -1.00 -12.07 -6.06
N GLU A 57 -1.11 -13.23 -5.40
CA GLU A 57 -0.35 -14.38 -5.86
C GLU A 57 -0.83 -14.66 -7.29
N MET A 58 -0.12 -14.10 -8.28
CA MET A 58 -0.20 -14.60 -9.65
C MET A 58 0.52 -15.95 -9.64
N ALA A 59 -0.24 -17.00 -9.39
CA ALA A 59 0.16 -18.38 -9.63
C ALA A 59 0.44 -18.60 -11.13
#